data_AF-A0A2S7T0P2-F1
#
_entry.id   AF-A0A2S7T0P2-F1
#
_cell.length_a   1.000
_cell.length_b   1.000
_cell.length_c   1.000
_cell.angle_alpha   90.00
_cell.angle_beta   90.00
_cell.angle_gamma   90.00
#
_symmetry.space_group_name_H-M   'P 1'
#
loop_
_entity.id
_entity.type
_entity.pdbx_description
1 polymer ?
#
loop_
_entity_poly.entity_id
_entity_poly.type
_entity_poly.pdbx_seq_one_letter_code
_entity_poly.pdbx_strand_id
1 'polypeptide(L)'
;MKLTTISRPLYSNEIALLRQAQADALSQLQPKVKQYHYLVAVLLGILFFYLAYLSASHSNFLFSFLVLIAVLCGAFVVFIPFEERRQIEKSRVKAAKIEDLIAINEVEVTPVAATRVAIAPEFEDECNMYVLEIATDNVLYLWDYDYNLEEIFPCLEFDVYDDVVQGLIGYAVNPLSEKVDPVVLDREKKWKAMTDSGLPKDMSIEHIRFDEVVEQFGLAIDVE
;
A
#
# COMPACT_ATOMS: atom_id res chain seq x y z
N MET A 1 -7.97 24.59 12.52
CA MET A 1 -9.15 24.15 11.74
C MET A 1 -9.31 22.64 11.90
N LYS A 2 -10.51 22.06 11.85
CA LYS A 2 -10.70 20.60 11.88
C LYS A 2 -11.34 20.17 10.57
N LEU A 3 -10.78 19.15 9.93
CA LEU A 3 -11.41 18.51 8.79
C LEU A 3 -12.67 17.78 9.27
N THR A 4 -13.77 17.92 8.53
CA THR A 4 -15.05 17.30 8.85
C THR A 4 -15.29 16.12 7.93
N THR A 5 -15.51 14.95 8.50
CA THR A 5 -15.90 13.76 7.75
C THR A 5 -17.38 13.83 7.40
N ILE A 6 -17.73 13.44 6.17
CA ILE A 6 -19.10 13.32 5.69
C ILE A 6 -19.34 11.89 5.21
N SER A 7 -20.60 11.44 5.26
CA SER A 7 -21.04 10.24 4.54
C SER A 7 -21.68 10.66 3.22
N ARG A 8 -21.31 9.96 2.15
CA ARG A 8 -21.90 10.16 0.81
C ARG A 8 -22.04 8.82 0.09
N PRO A 9 -22.89 8.73 -0.96
CA PRO A 9 -22.98 7.51 -1.72
C PRO A 9 -21.68 7.19 -2.47
N LEU A 10 -21.45 5.91 -2.75
CA LEU A 10 -20.35 5.50 -3.63
C LEU A 10 -20.57 6.01 -5.05
N TYR A 11 -19.51 6.52 -5.67
CA TYR A 11 -19.48 6.86 -7.08
C TYR A 11 -19.30 5.62 -7.94
N SER A 12 -19.67 5.72 -9.22
CA SER A 12 -19.62 4.59 -10.15
C SER A 12 -18.19 4.08 -10.43
N ASN A 13 -17.20 4.97 -10.45
CA ASN A 13 -15.78 4.62 -10.54
C ASN A 13 -15.32 3.83 -9.31
N GLU A 14 -15.72 4.23 -8.11
CA GLU A 14 -15.39 3.54 -6.86
C GLU A 14 -16.02 2.15 -6.80
N ILE A 15 -17.28 2.03 -7.22
CA ILE A 15 -17.95 0.73 -7.33
C ILE A 15 -17.18 -0.16 -8.31
N ALA A 16 -16.71 0.37 -9.44
CA ALA A 16 -15.91 -0.39 -10.40
C ALA A 16 -14.58 -0.87 -9.79
N LEU A 17 -13.87 0.00 -9.07
CA LEU A 17 -12.62 -0.33 -8.37
C LEU A 17 -12.86 -1.40 -7.29
N LEU A 18 -13.90 -1.23 -6.48
CA LEU A 18 -14.29 -2.20 -5.46
C LEU A 18 -14.65 -3.56 -6.09
N ARG A 19 -15.39 -3.58 -7.20
CA ARG A 19 -15.71 -4.82 -7.92
C ARG A 19 -14.47 -5.50 -8.50
N GLN A 20 -13.50 -4.72 -9.00
CA GLN A 20 -12.22 -5.25 -9.44
C GLN A 20 -11.45 -5.86 -8.26
N ALA A 21 -11.31 -5.13 -7.16
CA ALA A 21 -10.66 -5.62 -5.93
C ALA A 21 -11.36 -6.86 -5.35
N GLN A 22 -12.69 -6.95 -5.48
CA GLN A 22 -13.46 -8.13 -5.11
C GLN A 22 -13.14 -9.32 -6.01
N ALA A 23 -13.12 -9.12 -7.33
CA ALA A 23 -12.77 -10.17 -8.29
C ALA A 23 -11.35 -10.70 -8.04
N ASP A 24 -10.40 -9.80 -7.77
CA ASP A 24 -9.03 -10.16 -7.42
C ASP A 24 -8.98 -10.98 -6.12
N ALA A 25 -9.69 -10.55 -5.08
CA ALA A 25 -9.79 -11.30 -3.83
C ALA A 25 -10.41 -12.70 -4.02
N LEU A 26 -11.48 -12.80 -4.81
CA LEU A 26 -12.13 -14.07 -5.13
C LEU A 26 -11.23 -15.00 -5.95
N SER A 27 -10.40 -14.46 -6.85
CA SER A 27 -9.44 -15.26 -7.62
C SER A 27 -8.39 -15.93 -6.73
N GLN A 28 -8.03 -15.30 -5.61
CA GLN A 28 -7.08 -15.84 -4.62
C GLN A 28 -7.70 -16.91 -3.70
N LEU A 29 -9.01 -17.19 -3.78
CA LEU A 29 -9.63 -18.27 -3.01
C LEU A 29 -9.26 -19.66 -3.56
N GLN A 30 -8.78 -19.74 -4.80
CA GLN A 30 -8.31 -21.00 -5.36
C GLN A 30 -6.89 -21.29 -4.86
N PRO A 31 -6.62 -22.48 -4.31
CA PRO A 31 -5.29 -22.84 -3.88
C PRO A 31 -4.36 -22.88 -5.11
N LYS A 32 -3.22 -22.20 -5.00
CA LYS A 32 -2.19 -22.20 -6.06
C LYS A 32 -1.53 -23.58 -6.12
N VAL A 33 -1.37 -24.22 -4.97
CA VAL A 33 -0.79 -25.55 -4.83
C VAL A 33 -1.88 -26.62 -4.85
N LYS A 34 -1.90 -27.40 -5.94
CA LYS A 34 -2.79 -28.57 -6.07
C LYS A 34 -2.36 -29.70 -5.13
N GLN A 35 -3.31 -30.54 -4.70
CA GLN A 35 -3.08 -31.64 -3.77
C GLN A 35 -1.95 -32.59 -4.18
N TYR A 36 -1.75 -32.84 -5.48
CA TYR A 36 -0.69 -33.73 -5.96
C TYR A 36 0.72 -33.17 -5.68
N HIS A 37 0.91 -31.86 -5.54
CA HIS A 37 2.23 -31.30 -5.23
C HIS A 37 2.69 -31.73 -3.83
N TYR A 38 1.77 -31.85 -2.88
CA TYR A 38 2.10 -32.39 -1.56
C TYR A 38 2.48 -33.87 -1.64
N LEU A 39 1.78 -34.67 -2.46
CA LEU A 39 2.15 -36.07 -2.68
C LEU A 39 3.56 -36.17 -3.29
N VAL A 40 3.86 -35.36 -4.30
CA VAL A 40 5.19 -35.31 -4.92
C VAL A 40 6.24 -34.89 -3.89
N ALA A 41 5.97 -33.86 -3.07
CA ALA A 41 6.90 -33.41 -2.03
C ALA A 41 7.15 -34.49 -0.96
N VAL A 42 6.12 -35.23 -0.53
CA VAL A 42 6.28 -36.36 0.40
C VAL A 42 7.13 -37.47 -0.22
N LEU A 43 6.86 -37.86 -1.47
CA LEU A 43 7.63 -38.90 -2.15
C LEU A 43 9.10 -38.49 -2.36
N LEU A 44 9.35 -37.25 -2.74
CA LEU A 44 10.70 -36.70 -2.85
C LEU A 44 11.40 -36.66 -1.49
N GLY A 45 10.70 -36.22 -0.44
CA GLY A 45 11.25 -36.21 0.92
C GLY A 45 11.68 -37.61 1.39
N ILE A 46 10.84 -38.63 1.15
CA ILE A 46 11.15 -40.04 1.47
C ILE A 46 12.36 -40.52 0.65
N LEU A 47 12.38 -40.24 -0.66
CA LEU A 47 13.48 -40.62 -1.53
C LEU A 47 14.81 -40.00 -1.09
N PHE A 48 14.82 -38.69 -0.83
CA PHE A 48 16.04 -37.99 -0.41
C PHE A 48 16.50 -38.40 0.98
N PHE A 49 15.57 -38.68 1.90
CA PHE A 49 15.91 -39.24 3.21
C PHE A 49 16.55 -40.64 3.08
N TYR A 50 15.99 -41.50 2.20
CA TYR A 50 16.55 -42.82 1.94
C TYR A 50 17.95 -42.74 1.30
N LEU A 51 18.15 -41.85 0.32
CA LEU A 51 19.46 -41.60 -0.29
C LEU A 51 20.46 -41.06 0.73
N ALA A 52 20.02 -40.16 1.62
CA ALA A 52 20.86 -39.66 2.71
C ALA A 52 21.34 -40.83 3.59
N TYR A 53 20.43 -41.70 4.01
CA TYR A 53 20.75 -42.90 4.80
C TYR A 53 21.81 -43.78 4.13
N LEU A 54 21.71 -44.03 2.82
CA LEU A 54 22.70 -44.82 2.08
C LEU A 54 24.06 -44.10 1.96
N SER A 55 24.04 -42.77 1.81
CA SER A 55 25.25 -41.96 1.65
C SER A 55 26.01 -41.68 2.95
N ALA A 56 25.40 -41.98 4.10
CA ALA A 56 25.95 -41.66 5.43
C ALA A 56 27.34 -42.25 5.68
N SER A 57 27.66 -43.40 5.07
CA SER A 57 28.98 -44.04 5.18
C SER A 57 30.01 -43.57 4.16
N HIS A 58 29.61 -42.78 3.14
CA HIS A 58 30.46 -42.42 2.00
C HIS A 58 30.89 -40.95 2.01
N SER A 59 30.01 -40.01 2.40
CA SER A 59 30.33 -38.57 2.40
C SER A 59 29.42 -37.77 3.32
N ASN A 60 30.03 -37.05 4.27
CA ASN A 60 29.32 -36.14 5.18
C ASN A 60 28.63 -34.99 4.45
N PHE A 61 29.22 -34.51 3.34
CA PHE A 61 28.64 -33.42 2.55
C PHE A 61 27.37 -33.86 1.84
N LEU A 62 27.42 -35.00 1.12
CA LEU A 62 26.25 -35.54 0.42
C LEU A 62 25.13 -35.89 1.40
N PHE A 63 25.46 -36.49 2.54
CA PHE A 63 24.50 -36.75 3.61
C PHE A 63 23.78 -35.47 4.03
N SER A 64 24.54 -34.42 4.38
CA SER A 64 23.98 -33.17 4.89
C SER A 64 23.09 -32.46 3.85
N PHE A 65 23.51 -32.47 2.58
CA PHE A 65 22.74 -31.88 1.48
C PHE A 65 21.42 -32.60 1.23
N LEU A 66 21.43 -33.94 1.22
CA LEU A 66 20.22 -34.75 0.99
C LEU A 66 19.23 -34.64 2.17
N VAL A 67 19.74 -34.57 3.41
CA VAL A 67 18.92 -34.30 4.60
C VAL A 67 18.26 -32.92 4.49
N LEU A 68 19.00 -31.89 4.08
CA LEU A 68 18.43 -30.54 3.91
C LEU A 68 17.26 -30.54 2.91
N ILE A 69 17.41 -31.21 1.77
CA ILE A 69 16.31 -31.32 0.78
C ILE A 69 15.10 -32.03 1.41
N ALA A 70 15.30 -33.14 2.12
CA ALA A 70 14.22 -33.86 2.78
C ALA A 70 13.50 -32.98 3.83
N VAL A 71 14.25 -32.18 4.59
CA VAL A 71 13.69 -31.21 5.55
C VAL A 71 12.89 -30.13 4.84
N LEU A 72 13.37 -29.58 3.72
CA LEU A 72 12.64 -28.58 2.94
C LEU A 72 11.34 -29.15 2.35
N CYS A 73 11.35 -30.40 1.89
CA CYS A 73 10.12 -31.09 1.46
C CYS A 73 9.12 -31.23 2.62
N GLY A 74 9.60 -31.58 3.82
CA GLY A 74 8.76 -31.64 5.02
C GLY A 74 8.19 -30.26 5.38
N ALA A 75 9.01 -29.21 5.36
CA ALA A 75 8.59 -27.84 5.60
C ALA A 75 7.53 -27.38 4.59
N PHE A 76 7.71 -27.68 3.31
CA PHE A 76 6.72 -27.38 2.27
C PHE A 76 5.35 -28.01 2.58
N VAL A 77 5.32 -29.28 2.98
CA VAL A 77 4.07 -30.00 3.29
C VAL A 77 3.39 -29.46 4.55
N VAL A 78 4.14 -28.91 5.51
CA VAL A 78 3.58 -28.39 6.76
C VAL A 78 3.17 -26.91 6.64
N PHE A 79 4.06 -26.06 6.13
CA PHE A 79 3.86 -24.61 6.15
C PHE A 79 2.99 -24.10 5.02
N ILE A 80 3.12 -24.63 3.80
CA ILE A 80 2.37 -24.11 2.64
C ILE A 80 0.85 -24.25 2.81
N PRO A 81 0.29 -25.39 3.26
CA PRO A 81 -1.15 -25.48 3.50
C PRO A 81 -1.65 -24.50 4.56
N PHE A 82 -0.82 -24.21 5.57
CA PHE A 82 -1.16 -23.26 6.62
C PHE A 82 -1.20 -21.83 6.07
N GLU A 83 -0.19 -21.44 5.30
CA GLU A 83 -0.14 -20.12 4.66
C GLU A 83 -1.26 -19.93 3.64
N GLU A 84 -1.55 -20.93 2.80
CA GLU A 84 -2.65 -20.89 1.85
C GLU A 84 -3.99 -20.71 2.57
N ARG A 85 -4.26 -21.48 3.63
CA ARG A 85 -5.49 -21.30 4.43
C ARG A 85 -5.59 -19.89 5.00
N ARG A 86 -4.48 -19.34 5.52
CA ARG A 86 -4.44 -17.98 6.05
C ARG A 86 -4.69 -16.93 4.97
N GLN A 87 -4.17 -17.13 3.76
CA GLN A 87 -4.40 -16.24 2.63
C GLN A 87 -5.85 -16.32 2.13
N ILE A 88 -6.39 -17.53 1.96
CA ILE A 88 -7.79 -17.76 1.55
C ILE A 88 -8.74 -17.09 2.54
N GLU A 89 -8.51 -17.23 3.85
CA GLU A 89 -9.36 -16.60 4.86
C GLU A 89 -9.30 -15.07 4.78
N LYS A 90 -8.09 -14.49 4.64
CA LYS A 90 -7.94 -13.05 4.45
C LYS A 90 -8.67 -12.56 3.19
N SER A 91 -8.52 -13.26 2.07
CA SER A 91 -9.18 -12.92 0.81
C SER A 91 -10.70 -13.03 0.91
N ARG A 92 -11.20 -14.04 1.63
CA ARG A 92 -12.64 -14.22 1.88
C ARG A 92 -13.20 -13.07 2.72
N VAL A 93 -12.53 -12.70 3.80
CA VAL A 93 -12.92 -11.56 4.64
C VAL A 93 -12.87 -10.26 3.85
N LYS A 94 -11.83 -10.05 3.02
CA LYS A 94 -11.74 -8.88 2.14
C LYS A 94 -12.90 -8.82 1.16
N ALA A 95 -13.21 -9.92 0.47
CA ALA A 95 -14.30 -9.98 -0.51
C ALA A 95 -15.67 -9.70 0.12
N ALA A 96 -15.92 -10.23 1.33
CA ALA A 96 -17.14 -9.98 2.10
C ALA A 96 -17.26 -8.51 2.51
N LYS A 97 -16.19 -7.91 3.05
CA LYS A 97 -16.17 -6.47 3.40
C LYS A 97 -16.48 -5.58 2.21
N ILE A 98 -15.94 -5.90 1.04
CA ILE A 98 -16.23 -5.16 -0.19
C ILE A 98 -17.70 -5.30 -0.57
N GLU A 99 -18.25 -6.52 -0.48
CA GLU A 99 -19.67 -6.76 -0.77
C GLU A 99 -20.58 -5.97 0.17
N ASP A 100 -20.28 -5.97 1.47
CA ASP A 100 -21.01 -5.20 2.48
C ASP A 100 -20.96 -3.69 2.18
N LEU A 101 -19.78 -3.15 1.85
CA LEU A 101 -19.60 -1.73 1.52
C LEU A 101 -20.41 -1.33 0.27
N ILE A 102 -20.36 -2.15 -0.79
CA ILE A 102 -21.15 -1.91 -2.01
C ILE A 102 -22.66 -2.01 -1.72
N ALA A 103 -23.08 -2.95 -0.85
CA ALA A 103 -24.49 -3.14 -0.51
C ALA A 103 -25.05 -1.97 0.32
N ILE A 104 -24.26 -1.43 1.24
CA ILE A 104 -24.60 -0.21 1.99
C ILE A 104 -24.64 1.00 1.05
N ASN A 105 -23.73 1.04 0.06
CA ASN A 105 -23.61 2.11 -0.93
C ASN A 105 -23.35 3.49 -0.31
N GLU A 106 -22.67 3.53 0.83
CA GLU A 106 -22.22 4.76 1.50
C GLU A 106 -20.75 4.63 1.87
N VAL A 107 -20.03 5.75 1.84
CA VAL A 107 -18.63 5.84 2.23
C VAL A 107 -18.41 7.11 3.04
N GLU A 108 -17.63 6.97 4.12
CA GLU A 108 -17.16 8.10 4.91
C GLU A 108 -15.90 8.66 4.27
N VAL A 109 -15.92 9.97 3.99
CA VAL A 109 -14.83 10.69 3.36
C VAL A 109 -14.59 12.02 4.04
N THR A 110 -13.35 12.49 3.94
CA THR A 110 -12.97 13.83 4.35
C THR A 110 -12.78 14.68 3.10
N PRO A 111 -13.76 15.51 2.71
CA PRO A 111 -13.66 16.35 1.53
C PRO A 111 -12.64 17.46 1.78
N VAL A 112 -11.77 17.67 0.81
CA VAL A 112 -10.74 18.71 0.83
C VAL A 112 -10.87 19.55 -0.42
N ALA A 113 -10.94 20.87 -0.23
CA ALA A 113 -10.83 21.85 -1.29
C ALA A 113 -9.57 22.69 -1.02
N ALA A 114 -8.59 22.56 -1.90
CA ALA A 114 -7.35 23.31 -1.88
C ALA A 114 -7.39 24.42 -2.94
N THR A 115 -6.67 25.52 -2.67
CA THR A 115 -6.45 26.61 -3.63
C THR A 115 -5.16 26.42 -4.41
N ARG A 116 -4.13 25.87 -3.76
CA ARG A 116 -2.81 25.61 -4.33
C ARG A 116 -2.24 24.31 -3.79
N VAL A 117 -1.42 23.66 -4.62
CA VAL A 117 -0.75 22.40 -4.27
C VAL A 117 0.74 22.53 -4.58
N ALA A 118 1.58 22.11 -3.63
CA ALA A 118 2.99 21.83 -3.86
C ALA A 118 3.24 20.33 -3.71
N ILE A 119 4.20 19.82 -4.45
CA ILE A 119 4.73 18.47 -4.29
C ILE A 119 6.18 18.58 -3.84
N ALA A 120 6.51 17.86 -2.78
CA ALA A 120 7.85 17.67 -2.30
C ALA A 120 8.24 16.22 -2.58
N PRO A 121 8.98 15.97 -3.68
CA PRO A 121 9.24 14.61 -4.13
C PRO A 121 10.06 13.80 -3.12
N GLU A 122 10.01 12.49 -3.29
CA GLU A 122 10.81 11.52 -2.55
C GLU A 122 12.30 11.85 -2.61
N PHE A 123 12.96 11.66 -1.46
CA PHE A 123 14.40 11.74 -1.31
C PHE A 123 14.86 10.65 -0.33
N GLU A 124 15.88 9.88 -0.73
CA GLU A 124 16.34 8.69 0.01
C GLU A 124 15.23 7.63 0.15
N ASP A 125 14.72 7.42 1.36
CA ASP A 125 13.72 6.39 1.71
C ASP A 125 12.35 7.01 2.11
N GLU A 126 12.12 8.28 1.76
CA GLU A 126 10.90 9.02 2.11
C GLU A 126 9.88 9.11 0.98
N CYS A 127 8.62 8.83 1.30
CA CYS A 127 7.51 9.04 0.39
C CYS A 127 7.36 10.51 -0.09
N ASN A 128 6.67 10.69 -1.22
CA ASN A 128 6.23 12.01 -1.66
C ASN A 128 5.34 12.67 -0.61
N MET A 129 5.54 13.98 -0.43
CA MET A 129 4.70 14.80 0.44
C MET A 129 4.00 15.88 -0.39
N TYR A 130 2.68 15.98 -0.24
CA TYR A 130 1.87 17.03 -0.83
C TYR A 130 1.55 18.09 0.21
N VAL A 131 1.72 19.35 -0.19
CA VAL A 131 1.46 20.53 0.63
C VAL A 131 0.26 21.24 0.01
N LEU A 132 -0.81 21.39 0.76
CA LEU A 132 -2.11 21.83 0.24
C LEU A 132 -2.56 23.07 0.97
N GLU A 133 -2.73 24.19 0.26
CA GLU A 133 -3.33 25.37 0.84
C GLU A 133 -4.85 25.19 0.88
N ILE A 134 -5.43 25.00 2.07
CA ILE A 134 -6.87 24.77 2.24
C ILE A 134 -7.64 26.02 2.65
N ALA A 135 -6.95 27.01 3.21
CA ALA A 135 -7.46 28.35 3.52
C ALA A 135 -6.27 29.30 3.69
N THR A 136 -6.54 30.61 3.77
CA THR A 136 -5.51 31.60 4.12
C THR A 136 -4.81 31.20 5.42
N ASP A 137 -3.47 31.16 5.41
CA ASP A 137 -2.62 30.76 6.53
C ASP A 137 -2.91 29.34 7.08
N ASN A 138 -3.44 28.44 6.26
CA ASN A 138 -3.67 27.04 6.64
C ASN A 138 -3.20 26.08 5.55
N VAL A 139 -2.24 25.24 5.91
CA VAL A 139 -1.66 24.22 5.04
C VAL A 139 -1.98 22.84 5.60
N LEU A 140 -2.41 21.92 4.73
CA LEU A 140 -2.59 20.50 5.00
C LEU A 140 -1.45 19.71 4.36
N TYR A 141 -0.85 18.80 5.12
CA TYR A 141 0.15 17.85 4.62
C TYR A 141 -0.49 16.49 4.36
N LEU A 142 -0.19 15.91 3.20
CA LEU A 142 -0.62 14.57 2.80
C LEU A 142 0.59 13.77 2.30
N TRP A 143 0.81 12.59 2.87
CA TRP A 143 1.93 11.71 2.51
C TRP A 143 1.47 10.56 1.60
N ASP A 144 2.30 10.22 0.61
CA ASP A 144 2.05 9.09 -0.30
C ASP A 144 2.71 7.81 0.21
N TYR A 145 2.15 7.20 1.26
CA TYR A 145 2.65 5.94 1.83
C TYR A 145 2.32 4.73 0.93
N ASP A 146 2.91 4.68 -0.26
CA ASP A 146 2.77 3.61 -1.26
C ASP A 146 1.38 3.49 -1.92
N TYR A 147 0.62 4.58 -1.97
CA TYR A 147 -0.67 4.63 -2.66
C TYR A 147 -0.57 5.03 -4.13
N ASN A 148 0.66 5.30 -4.61
CA ASN A 148 0.96 5.71 -5.97
C ASN A 148 0.07 6.89 -6.41
N LEU A 149 -0.03 7.89 -5.55
CA LEU A 149 -0.92 9.05 -5.75
C LEU A 149 -0.56 9.82 -7.01
N GLU A 150 0.69 9.75 -7.47
CA GLU A 150 1.18 10.41 -8.68
C GLU A 150 0.32 10.12 -9.93
N GLU A 151 -0.38 8.98 -10.01
CA GLU A 151 -1.22 8.64 -11.17
C GLU A 151 -2.50 9.49 -11.25
N ILE A 152 -3.08 9.89 -10.11
CA ILE A 152 -4.41 10.53 -10.03
C ILE A 152 -4.41 11.89 -9.33
N PHE A 153 -3.35 12.20 -8.59
CA PHE A 153 -3.10 13.42 -7.83
C PHE A 153 -1.86 14.13 -8.41
N PRO A 154 -1.67 15.46 -8.30
CA PRO A 154 -2.43 16.45 -7.53
C PRO A 154 -3.65 17.04 -8.23
N CYS A 155 -4.69 17.34 -7.44
CA CYS A 155 -5.91 18.04 -7.85
C CYS A 155 -6.40 18.95 -6.71
N LEU A 156 -7.32 19.89 -7.00
CA LEU A 156 -7.75 20.91 -6.04
C LEU A 156 -8.92 20.47 -5.16
N GLU A 157 -9.85 19.72 -5.72
CA GLU A 157 -10.98 19.13 -5.02
C GLU A 157 -10.84 17.61 -5.02
N PHE A 158 -10.86 17.01 -3.84
CA PHE A 158 -10.76 15.57 -3.65
C PHE A 158 -11.36 15.12 -2.32
N ASP A 159 -11.72 13.85 -2.27
CA ASP A 159 -12.12 13.16 -1.04
C ASP A 159 -10.94 12.34 -0.51
N VAL A 160 -10.64 12.44 0.79
CA VAL A 160 -9.73 11.51 1.47
C VAL A 160 -10.55 10.39 2.10
N TYR A 161 -10.21 9.15 1.78
CA TYR A 161 -10.87 7.97 2.34
C TYR A 161 -10.45 7.69 3.78
N ASP A 162 -11.25 6.91 4.50
CA ASP A 162 -10.82 6.32 5.77
C ASP A 162 -9.88 5.11 5.56
N ASP A 163 -9.14 4.72 6.60
CA ASP A 163 -8.18 3.59 6.53
C ASP A 163 -8.83 2.28 6.02
N VAL A 164 -10.13 2.09 6.26
CA VAL A 164 -10.86 0.89 5.85
C VAL A 164 -10.99 0.85 4.34
N VAL A 165 -11.48 1.91 3.73
CA VAL A 165 -11.69 2.02 2.28
C VAL A 165 -10.35 2.09 1.55
N GLN A 166 -9.38 2.83 2.11
CA GLN A 166 -8.01 2.86 1.59
C GLN A 166 -7.41 1.46 1.49
N GLY A 167 -7.52 0.64 2.54
CA GLY A 167 -7.03 -0.74 2.53
C GLY A 167 -7.77 -1.69 1.58
N LEU A 168 -8.98 -1.33 1.15
CA LEU A 168 -9.76 -2.12 0.19
C LEU A 168 -9.45 -1.77 -1.25
N ILE A 169 -9.49 -0.47 -1.58
CA ILE A 169 -9.36 0.08 -2.94
C ILE A 169 -7.88 0.30 -3.31
N GLY A 170 -7.02 0.56 -2.33
CA GLY A 170 -5.59 0.80 -2.55
C GLY A 170 -5.26 2.23 -2.98
N TYR A 171 -6.17 3.17 -2.79
CA TYR A 171 -5.96 4.60 -3.04
C TYR A 171 -6.33 5.40 -1.79
N ALA A 172 -5.54 6.43 -1.45
CA ALA A 172 -5.83 7.31 -0.32
C ALA A 172 -6.89 8.37 -0.62
N VAL A 173 -6.99 8.78 -1.90
CA VAL A 173 -7.84 9.89 -2.33
C VAL A 173 -8.68 9.53 -3.54
N ASN A 174 -9.83 10.19 -3.67
CA ASN A 174 -10.65 10.21 -4.88
C ASN A 174 -10.67 11.63 -5.46
N PRO A 175 -10.08 11.86 -6.65
CA PRO A 175 -10.06 13.18 -7.27
C PRO A 175 -11.47 13.57 -7.73
N LEU A 176 -11.89 14.78 -7.38
CA LEU A 176 -13.17 15.36 -7.82
C LEU A 176 -12.98 16.45 -8.88
N SER A 177 -11.73 16.85 -9.11
CA SER A 177 -11.33 17.87 -10.09
C SER A 177 -10.23 17.35 -11.01
N GLU A 178 -9.97 18.08 -12.09
CA GLU A 178 -8.87 17.78 -13.00
C GLU A 178 -7.52 17.92 -12.28
N LYS A 179 -6.52 17.17 -12.78
CA LYS A 179 -5.14 17.31 -12.32
C LYS A 179 -4.64 18.73 -12.54
N VAL A 180 -3.84 19.22 -11.61
CA VAL A 180 -3.19 20.53 -11.69
C VAL A 180 -1.68 20.37 -11.68
N ASP A 181 -0.97 21.34 -12.24
CA ASP A 181 0.49 21.40 -12.13
C ASP A 181 0.88 21.90 -10.74
N PRO A 182 1.53 21.08 -9.91
CA PRO A 182 1.93 21.50 -8.56
C PRO A 182 3.18 22.39 -8.60
N VAL A 183 3.37 23.17 -7.54
CA VAL A 183 4.67 23.77 -7.27
C VAL A 183 5.64 22.67 -6.82
N VAL A 184 6.74 22.47 -7.54
CA VAL A 184 7.73 21.44 -7.18
C VAL A 184 8.74 22.01 -6.19
N LEU A 185 8.83 21.38 -5.02
CA LEU A 185 9.74 21.75 -3.95
C LEU A 185 11.09 21.02 -4.10
N ASP A 186 12.15 21.65 -3.59
CA ASP A 186 13.49 21.08 -3.60
C ASP A 186 13.61 19.95 -2.57
N ARG A 187 13.95 18.76 -3.07
CA ARG A 187 14.02 17.52 -2.28
C ARG A 187 15.11 17.54 -1.20
N GLU A 188 16.26 18.17 -1.46
CA GLU A 188 17.38 18.21 -0.50
C GLU A 188 17.09 19.20 0.63
N LYS A 189 16.51 20.35 0.28
CA LYS A 189 16.09 21.35 1.26
C LYS A 189 14.91 20.86 2.11
N LYS A 190 13.95 20.13 1.51
CA LYS A 190 12.90 19.38 2.23
C LYS A 190 13.52 18.51 3.33
N TRP A 191 14.40 17.60 2.93
CA TRP A 191 15.05 16.65 3.84
C TRP A 191 15.79 17.34 4.99
N LYS A 192 16.56 18.39 4.67
CA LYS A 192 17.27 19.18 5.68
C LYS A 192 16.32 19.86 6.67
N ALA A 193 15.26 20.50 6.17
CA ALA A 193 14.29 21.18 7.00
C ALA A 193 13.56 20.21 7.94
N MET A 194 13.20 19.01 7.47
CA MET A 194 12.53 18.00 8.31
C MET A 194 13.48 17.34 9.31
N THR A 195 14.76 17.20 8.99
CA THR A 195 15.78 16.75 9.96
C THR A 195 15.89 17.73 11.13
N ASP A 196 15.82 19.03 10.86
CA ASP A 196 15.99 20.08 11.87
C ASP A 196 14.71 20.32 12.70
N SER A 197 13.53 20.24 12.07
CA SER A 197 12.25 20.65 12.68
C SER A 197 11.26 19.50 12.96
N GLY A 198 11.53 18.29 12.46
CA GLY A 198 10.64 17.14 12.50
C GLY A 198 9.77 17.01 11.26
N LEU A 199 9.18 15.82 11.08
CA LEU A 199 8.28 15.52 9.96
C LEU A 199 6.86 16.05 10.25
N PRO A 200 6.25 16.79 9.31
CA PRO A 200 4.82 17.08 9.36
C PRO A 200 4.03 15.78 9.47
N LYS A 201 3.10 15.72 10.42
CA LYS A 201 2.24 14.54 10.57
C LYS A 201 1.27 14.46 9.39
N ASP A 202 1.04 13.25 8.89
CA ASP A 202 0.02 13.03 7.86
C ASP A 202 -1.36 13.52 8.29
N MET A 203 -2.06 14.15 7.34
CA MET A 203 -3.36 14.79 7.52
C MET A 203 -3.38 15.85 8.63
N SER A 204 -2.24 16.48 8.94
CA SER A 204 -2.16 17.60 9.87
C SER A 204 -2.39 18.95 9.19
N ILE A 205 -3.06 19.86 9.91
CA ILE A 205 -3.20 21.26 9.50
C ILE A 205 -2.22 22.10 10.31
N GLU A 206 -1.40 22.87 9.63
CA GLU A 206 -0.53 23.88 10.24
C GLU A 206 -0.99 25.29 9.90
N HIS A 207 -0.85 26.19 10.89
CA HIS A 207 -1.16 27.61 10.76
C HIS A 207 0.05 28.36 10.19
N ILE A 208 0.30 28.17 8.90
CA ILE A 208 1.43 28.74 8.16
C ILE A 208 0.97 29.15 6.76
N ARG A 209 1.59 30.18 6.17
CA ARG A 209 1.31 30.56 4.78
C ARG A 209 1.92 29.54 3.83
N PHE A 210 1.20 29.20 2.77
CA PHE A 210 1.71 28.32 1.72
C PHE A 210 3.05 28.82 1.15
N ASP A 211 3.16 30.13 0.89
CA ASP A 211 4.39 30.72 0.37
C ASP A 211 5.58 30.61 1.35
N GLU A 212 5.32 30.62 2.67
CA GLU A 212 6.36 30.41 3.68
C GLU A 212 6.86 28.96 3.68
N VAL A 213 5.95 28.00 3.47
CA VAL A 213 6.33 26.59 3.32
C VAL A 213 7.17 26.37 2.06
N VAL A 214 6.76 27.00 0.94
CA VAL A 214 7.51 26.97 -0.32
C VAL A 214 8.89 27.63 -0.16
N GLU A 215 8.99 28.73 0.58
CA GLU A 215 10.29 29.38 0.86
C GLU A 215 11.18 28.52 1.77
N GLN A 216 10.60 27.89 2.80
CA GLN A 216 11.29 27.01 3.72
C GLN A 216 11.90 25.79 3.01
N PHE A 217 11.12 25.13 2.15
CA PHE A 217 11.59 23.99 1.38
C PHE A 217 12.31 24.39 0.10
N GLY A 218 12.15 25.62 -0.37
CA GLY A 218 12.69 26.10 -1.63
C GLY A 218 11.99 25.51 -2.85
N LEU A 219 12.05 26.24 -3.96
CA LEU A 219 11.63 25.73 -5.27
C LEU A 219 12.73 24.85 -5.85
N ALA A 220 12.34 23.76 -6.52
CA ALA A 220 13.24 23.00 -7.35
C ALA A 220 13.78 23.90 -8.48
N ILE A 221 15.11 24.06 -8.53
CA ILE A 221 15.79 24.73 -9.63
C ILE A 221 16.20 23.61 -10.58
N ASP A 222 15.51 23.51 -11.70
CA ASP A 222 15.70 22.55 -12.79
C ASP A 222 15.22 21.10 -12.49
N VAL A 223 14.03 20.79 -13.02
CA VAL A 223 13.60 19.42 -13.31
C VAL A 223 13.69 19.25 -14.83
N GLU A 224 14.84 18.78 -15.32
CA GLU A 224 14.95 18.16 -16.66
C GLU A 224 14.39 16.73 -16.63
#